data_AF-A0AAW1U975-F1
#
_entry.id   AF-A0AAW1U975-F1
#
_cell.length_a   1.000
_cell.length_b   1.000
_cell.length_c   1.000
_cell.angle_alpha   90.00
_cell.angle_beta   90.00
_cell.angle_gamma   90.00
#
_symmetry.space_group_name_H-M   'P 1'
#
loop_
_entity.id
_entity.type
_entity.pdbx_description
1 polymer ?
#
loop_
_entity_poly.entity_id
_entity_poly.type
_entity_poly.pdbx_seq_one_letter_code
_entity_poly.pdbx_strand_id
1 'polypeptide(L)'
;MINIKLETLRVKCQSSDLSKLEDGMGDKIPLFVSMQVSFCASLILAFTKGWELTLVCLSSLPMYLICFGVMAILSTKLSKKESDAYGSAGSIAEEVLGTIRTVLAFGGESKEMERYDSNLIHAKKNNIFRSALVGIGFGLLWFVIYLSYALAFWYGVGLIIDEKDSPNPTYSAGNMITIFFSVMGASMSFGFASTFIEVFSKAKASGGKIFSVIDATPIINASKNKGTRPSAMKGHIQFKNVKFQYPTRDEVTVLNDLNFEITAGQTVALVGSSGCGKSTCIQMLQRFYDPISGEHGTARTLQ
;
A
#
# COMPACT_ATOMS: atom_id res chain seq x y z
N MET A 1 -8.22 -26.02 -15.31
CA MET A 1 -9.17 -25.05 -14.72
C MET A 1 -8.69 -24.43 -13.40
N ILE A 2 -7.91 -25.13 -12.56
CA ILE A 2 -7.28 -24.56 -11.35
C ILE A 2 -6.27 -23.45 -11.69
N ASN A 3 -5.52 -23.60 -12.81
CA ASN A 3 -4.52 -22.63 -13.25
C ASN A 3 -5.06 -21.23 -13.60
N ILE A 4 -6.26 -21.12 -14.18
CA ILE A 4 -6.79 -19.81 -14.62
C ILE A 4 -7.23 -18.97 -13.42
N LYS A 5 -7.75 -19.60 -12.36
CA LYS A 5 -8.14 -18.93 -11.11
C LYS A 5 -6.90 -18.47 -10.33
N LEU A 6 -5.82 -19.25 -10.39
CA LEU A 6 -4.51 -18.86 -9.84
C LEU A 6 -3.88 -17.69 -10.61
N GLU A 7 -3.96 -17.65 -11.94
CA GLU A 7 -3.44 -16.52 -12.73
C GLU A 7 -4.21 -15.22 -12.51
N THR A 8 -5.55 -15.26 -12.42
CA THR A 8 -6.33 -14.04 -12.12
C THR A 8 -6.12 -13.54 -10.69
N LEU A 9 -5.90 -14.44 -9.73
CA LEU A 9 -5.45 -14.07 -8.38
C LEU A 9 -4.03 -13.48 -8.38
N ARG A 10 -3.10 -14.05 -9.17
CA ARG A 10 -1.71 -13.56 -9.30
C ARG A 10 -1.62 -12.17 -9.91
N VAL A 11 -2.52 -11.84 -10.84
CA VAL A 11 -2.51 -10.55 -11.56
C VAL A 11 -3.13 -9.43 -10.71
N LYS A 12 -4.05 -9.75 -9.78
CA LYS A 12 -4.78 -8.73 -9.00
C LYS A 12 -4.36 -8.62 -7.53
N CYS A 13 -3.83 -9.70 -6.95
CA CYS A 13 -3.11 -9.70 -5.67
C CYS A 13 -1.64 -9.99 -5.93
N GLN A 14 -0.81 -8.95 -5.93
CA GLN A 14 0.63 -9.14 -5.87
C GLN A 14 0.97 -9.88 -4.57
N SER A 15 1.93 -10.82 -4.60
CA SER A 15 2.50 -11.43 -3.39
C SER A 15 2.92 -10.39 -2.34
N SER A 16 3.31 -9.21 -2.81
CA SER A 16 3.65 -8.04 -1.99
C SER A 16 2.49 -7.49 -1.15
N ASP A 17 1.23 -7.62 -1.60
CA ASP A 17 0.07 -7.17 -0.83
C ASP A 17 -0.30 -8.20 0.26
N LEU A 18 -0.11 -9.48 -0.03
CA LEU A 18 -0.31 -10.53 0.98
C LEU A 18 0.74 -10.43 2.09
N SER A 19 2.01 -10.21 1.74
CA SER A 19 3.08 -10.04 2.74
C SER A 19 2.88 -8.81 3.61
N LYS A 20 2.35 -7.70 3.07
CA LYS A 20 2.01 -6.50 3.86
C LYS A 20 0.87 -6.76 4.83
N LEU A 21 -0.13 -7.54 4.42
CA LEU A 21 -1.24 -7.92 5.29
C LEU A 21 -0.75 -8.83 6.42
N GLU A 22 0.08 -9.83 6.09
CA GLU A 22 0.69 -10.73 7.07
C GLU A 22 1.58 -9.98 8.06
N ASP A 23 2.46 -9.10 7.59
CA ASP A 23 3.34 -8.28 8.45
C ASP A 23 2.52 -7.41 9.42
N GLY A 24 1.44 -6.78 8.95
CA GLY A 24 0.58 -5.97 9.82
C GLY A 24 -0.24 -6.79 10.82
N MET A 25 -0.58 -8.04 10.52
CA MET A 25 -1.35 -8.91 11.40
C MET A 25 -0.49 -9.81 12.30
N GLY A 26 0.81 -9.93 12.00
CA GLY A 26 1.74 -10.82 12.67
C GLY A 26 2.27 -10.25 13.99
N ASP A 27 3.60 -10.13 14.08
CA ASP A 27 4.31 -9.73 15.31
C ASP A 27 4.06 -8.27 15.72
N LYS A 28 3.60 -7.41 14.81
CA LYS A 28 3.39 -5.97 15.06
C LYS A 28 2.25 -5.67 16.01
N ILE A 29 1.17 -6.48 16.01
CA ILE A 29 0.04 -6.31 16.93
C ILE A 29 0.46 -6.51 18.39
N PRO A 30 1.06 -7.65 18.79
CA PRO A 30 1.47 -7.85 20.18
C PRO A 30 2.55 -6.86 20.60
N LEU A 31 3.46 -6.47 19.71
CA LEU A 31 4.44 -5.41 19.98
C LEU A 31 3.76 -4.08 20.25
N PHE A 32 2.79 -3.67 19.43
CA PHE A 32 2.04 -2.43 19.65
C PHE A 32 1.29 -2.45 20.99
N VAL A 33 0.59 -3.55 21.30
CA VAL A 33 -0.11 -3.70 22.58
C VAL A 33 0.87 -3.64 23.76
N SER A 34 2.00 -4.33 23.66
CA SER A 34 3.04 -4.29 24.70
C SER A 34 3.58 -2.87 24.92
N MET A 35 3.78 -2.09 23.85
CA MET A 35 4.25 -0.70 23.96
C MET A 35 3.19 0.21 24.60
N GLN A 36 1.91 0.00 24.31
CA GLN A 36 0.82 0.76 24.95
C GLN A 36 0.66 0.40 26.43
N VAL A 37 0.76 -0.88 26.77
CA VAL A 37 0.73 -1.33 28.17
C VAL A 37 1.93 -0.76 28.93
N SER A 38 3.13 -0.79 28.33
CA SER A 38 4.35 -0.23 28.94
C SER A 38 4.23 1.29 29.14
N PHE A 39 3.69 2.01 28.15
CA PHE A 39 3.40 3.44 28.25
C PHE A 39 2.51 3.77 29.45
N CYS A 40 1.35 3.09 29.56
CA CYS A 40 0.42 3.29 30.65
C CYS A 40 1.03 2.91 32.01
N ALA A 41 1.72 1.77 32.09
CA ALA A 41 2.35 1.30 33.32
C ALA A 41 3.44 2.27 33.80
N SER A 42 4.28 2.77 32.91
CA SER A 42 5.33 3.74 33.24
C SER A 42 4.76 5.09 33.70
N LEU A 43 3.67 5.58 33.09
CA LEU A 43 3.00 6.79 33.57
C LEU A 43 2.37 6.61 34.95
N ILE A 44 1.66 5.50 35.18
CA ILE A 44 1.06 5.19 36.49
C ILE A 44 2.15 5.12 37.57
N LEU A 45 3.29 4.48 37.26
CA LEU A 45 4.41 4.39 38.17
C LEU A 45 5.03 5.77 38.49
N ALA A 46 5.13 6.66 37.50
CA ALA A 46 5.60 8.03 37.72
C ALA A 46 4.63 8.82 38.63
N PHE A 47 3.33 8.80 38.34
CA PHE A 47 2.32 9.52 39.12
C PHE A 47 2.19 9.03 40.57
N THR A 48 2.37 7.73 40.82
CA THR A 48 2.35 7.16 42.17
C THR A 48 3.57 7.56 43.02
N LYS A 49 4.70 7.87 42.38
CA LYS A 49 5.94 8.28 43.08
C LYS A 49 6.03 9.77 43.34
N GLY A 50 5.49 10.60 42.45
CA GLY A 50 5.53 12.05 42.60
C GLY A 50 4.83 12.76 41.46
N TRP A 51 3.65 13.30 41.75
CA TRP A 51 2.77 13.86 40.72
C TRP A 51 3.27 15.23 40.20
N GLU A 52 3.88 16.07 41.04
CA GLU A 52 4.33 17.41 40.65
C GLU A 52 5.48 17.33 39.64
N LEU A 53 6.51 16.53 39.94
CA LEU A 53 7.63 16.30 39.02
C LEU A 53 7.16 15.63 37.74
N THR A 54 6.22 14.69 37.83
CA THR A 54 5.64 14.02 36.65
C THR A 54 4.91 15.01 35.75
N LEU A 55 4.15 15.97 36.30
CA LEU A 55 3.48 17.02 35.53
C LEU A 55 4.46 17.95 34.83
N VAL A 56 5.56 18.33 35.48
CA VAL A 56 6.61 19.13 34.85
C VAL A 56 7.24 18.38 33.68
N CYS A 57 7.54 17.09 33.84
CA CYS A 57 8.01 16.27 32.73
C CYS A 57 6.95 16.16 31.63
N LEU A 58 5.67 16.00 31.98
CA LEU A 58 4.56 15.89 31.04
C LEU A 58 4.33 17.19 30.25
N SER A 59 4.65 18.35 30.82
CA SER A 59 4.54 19.66 30.16
C SER A 59 5.44 19.78 28.92
N SER A 60 6.48 18.94 28.82
CA SER A 60 7.33 18.85 27.63
C SER A 60 6.72 18.00 26.51
N LEU A 61 5.71 17.15 26.79
CA LEU A 61 5.08 16.29 25.79
C LEU A 61 4.42 17.06 24.63
N PRO A 62 3.62 18.12 24.85
CA PRO A 62 3.06 18.89 23.75
C PRO A 62 4.14 19.45 22.81
N MET A 63 5.28 19.87 23.36
CA MET A 63 6.40 20.37 22.59
C MET A 63 6.99 19.26 21.71
N TYR A 64 7.13 18.04 22.24
CA TYR A 64 7.55 16.88 21.45
C TYR A 64 6.57 16.52 20.35
N LEU A 65 5.27 16.50 20.65
CA LEU A 65 4.24 16.18 19.68
C LEU A 65 4.23 17.18 18.52
N ILE A 66 4.43 18.47 18.80
CA ILE A 66 4.54 19.51 17.78
C ILE A 66 5.79 19.29 16.93
N CYS A 67 6.97 19.13 17.55
CA CYS A 67 8.21 18.87 16.82
C CYS A 67 8.11 17.61 15.96
N PHE A 68 7.62 16.50 16.52
CA PHE A 68 7.46 15.24 15.81
C PHE A 68 6.43 15.34 14.68
N GLY A 69 5.30 16.02 14.91
CA GLY A 69 4.27 16.24 13.90
C GLY A 69 4.76 17.08 12.72
N VAL A 70 5.45 18.20 13.00
CA VAL A 70 6.06 19.04 11.95
C VAL A 70 7.07 18.24 11.14
N MET A 71 7.92 17.46 11.81
CA MET A 71 8.93 16.63 11.16
C MET A 71 8.31 15.49 10.34
N ALA A 72 7.25 14.85 10.82
CA ALA A 72 6.53 13.82 10.09
C ALA A 72 5.88 14.37 8.81
N ILE A 73 5.23 15.55 8.89
CA ILE A 73 4.62 16.21 7.73
C ILE A 73 5.70 16.64 6.73
N LEU A 74 6.77 17.27 7.21
CA LEU A 74 7.88 17.74 6.38
C LEU A 74 8.57 16.56 5.68
N SER A 75 8.86 15.49 6.42
CA SER A 75 9.45 14.25 5.89
C SER A 75 8.55 13.62 4.83
N THR A 76 7.24 13.51 5.08
CA THR A 76 6.29 12.94 4.11
C THR A 76 6.21 13.77 2.82
N LYS A 77 6.08 15.09 2.94
CA LYS A 77 6.02 16.00 1.77
C LYS A 77 7.31 15.96 0.95
N LEU A 78 8.46 15.99 1.62
CA LEU A 78 9.76 15.98 0.95
C LEU A 78 10.07 14.61 0.32
N SER A 79 9.70 13.51 0.97
CA SER A 79 9.83 12.15 0.43
C SER A 79 8.97 11.97 -0.83
N LYS A 80 7.77 12.55 -0.87
CA LYS A 80 6.93 12.54 -2.08
C LYS A 80 7.62 13.27 -3.24
N LYS A 81 8.13 14.48 -3.00
CA LYS A 81 8.83 15.28 -4.03
C LYS A 81 10.09 14.58 -4.56
N GLU A 82 10.80 13.85 -3.68
CA GLU A 82 11.92 13.00 -4.08
C GLU A 82 11.45 11.83 -4.96
N SER A 83 10.41 11.11 -4.55
CA SER A 83 9.84 10.01 -5.32
C SER A 83 9.38 10.48 -6.71
N ASP A 84 8.81 11.67 -6.82
CA ASP A 84 8.38 12.24 -8.10
C ASP A 84 9.59 12.55 -9.01
N ALA A 85 10.65 13.15 -8.45
CA ALA A 85 11.88 13.46 -9.20
C ALA A 85 12.63 12.20 -9.67
N TYR A 86 12.72 11.17 -8.82
CA TYR A 86 13.27 9.87 -9.21
C TYR A 86 12.34 9.14 -10.18
N GLY A 87 11.02 9.31 -10.07
CA GLY A 87 10.05 8.76 -11.02
C GLY A 87 10.28 9.28 -12.44
N SER A 88 10.59 10.57 -12.60
CA SER A 88 10.93 11.14 -13.91
C SER A 88 12.21 10.54 -14.49
N ALA A 89 13.29 10.43 -13.71
CA ALA A 89 14.53 9.78 -14.15
C ALA A 89 14.30 8.29 -14.48
N GLY A 90 13.53 7.60 -13.65
CA GLY A 90 13.13 6.20 -13.84
C GLY A 90 12.35 5.99 -15.13
N SER A 91 11.42 6.88 -15.47
CA SER A 91 10.65 6.79 -16.72
C SER A 91 11.53 6.91 -17.97
N ILE A 92 12.59 7.73 -17.92
CA ILE A 92 13.54 7.86 -19.03
C ILE A 92 14.32 6.56 -19.18
N ALA A 93 14.83 6.00 -18.07
CA ALA A 93 15.53 4.73 -18.10
C ALA A 93 14.62 3.59 -18.62
N GLU A 94 13.35 3.55 -18.20
CA GLU A 94 12.39 2.56 -18.65
C GLU A 94 12.09 2.69 -20.16
N GLU A 95 11.92 3.91 -20.66
CA GLU A 95 11.73 4.20 -22.09
C GLU A 95 12.93 3.70 -22.92
N VAL A 96 14.14 4.04 -22.49
CA VAL A 96 15.40 3.69 -23.16
C VAL A 96 15.64 2.18 -23.15
N LEU A 97 15.44 1.52 -22.00
CA LEU A 97 15.61 0.07 -21.87
C LEU A 97 14.54 -0.70 -22.64
N GLY A 98 13.30 -0.21 -22.63
CA GLY A 98 12.20 -0.78 -23.41
C GLY A 98 12.41 -0.69 -24.92
N THR A 99 13.14 0.33 -25.38
CA THR A 99 13.43 0.58 -26.81
C THR A 99 14.92 0.50 -27.15
N ILE A 100 15.68 -0.31 -26.41
CA ILE A 100 17.16 -0.34 -26.50
C ILE A 100 17.68 -0.61 -27.93
N ARG A 101 16.98 -1.46 -28.70
CA ARG A 101 17.34 -1.74 -30.10
C ARG A 101 17.25 -0.51 -30.99
N THR A 102 16.26 0.36 -30.75
CA THR A 102 16.09 1.62 -31.48
C THR A 102 17.19 2.59 -31.11
N VAL A 103 17.48 2.74 -29.81
CA VAL A 103 18.55 3.64 -29.34
C VAL A 103 19.90 3.26 -29.93
N LEU A 104 20.23 1.96 -29.95
CA LEU A 104 21.44 1.43 -30.58
C LEU A 104 21.46 1.63 -32.10
N ALA A 105 20.34 1.39 -32.78
CA ALA A 105 20.24 1.54 -34.23
C ALA A 105 20.46 2.99 -34.70
N PHE A 106 20.10 3.97 -33.88
CA PHE A 106 20.29 5.39 -34.16
C PHE A 106 21.53 6.00 -33.48
N GLY A 107 22.34 5.23 -32.75
CA GLY A 107 23.51 5.72 -32.02
C GLY A 107 23.18 6.78 -30.95
N GLY A 108 21.99 6.69 -30.34
CA GLY A 108 21.44 7.71 -29.43
C GLY A 108 21.92 7.64 -27.98
N GLU A 109 22.88 6.77 -27.65
CA GLU A 109 23.28 6.44 -26.27
C GLU A 109 23.71 7.68 -25.47
N SER A 110 24.59 8.52 -26.04
CA SER A 110 25.09 9.73 -25.36
C SER A 110 23.97 10.73 -25.08
N LYS A 111 23.01 10.87 -26.01
CA LYS A 111 21.88 11.80 -25.88
C LYS A 111 20.95 11.37 -24.75
N GLU A 112 20.63 10.08 -24.68
CA GLU A 112 19.77 9.55 -23.62
C GLU A 112 20.49 9.54 -22.25
N MET A 113 21.82 9.36 -22.24
CA MET A 113 22.64 9.49 -21.03
C MET A 113 22.61 10.92 -20.47
N GLU A 114 22.74 11.94 -21.33
CA GLU A 114 22.63 13.35 -20.92
C GLU A 114 21.22 13.72 -20.44
N ARG A 115 20.18 13.20 -21.11
CA ARG A 115 18.78 13.35 -20.68
C ARG A 115 18.54 12.72 -19.30
N TYR A 116 19.18 11.59 -19.00
CA TYR A 116 19.11 10.96 -17.69
C TYR A 116 19.88 11.76 -16.62
N ASP A 117 21.09 12.20 -16.93
CA ASP A 117 21.95 12.94 -15.99
C ASP A 117 21.36 14.31 -15.61
N SER A 118 20.81 15.04 -16.57
CA SER A 118 20.14 16.33 -16.32
C SER A 118 18.99 16.21 -15.31
N ASN A 119 18.20 15.12 -15.37
CA ASN A 119 17.14 14.85 -14.40
C ASN A 119 17.68 14.44 -13.02
N LEU A 120 18.80 13.72 -12.97
CA LEU A 120 19.46 13.34 -11.72
C LEU A 120 20.05 14.54 -10.97
N ILE A 121 20.60 15.55 -11.66
CA ILE A 121 21.18 16.74 -11.03
C ILE A 121 20.10 17.49 -10.22
N HIS A 122 18.90 17.63 -10.77
CA HIS A 122 17.77 18.23 -10.08
C HIS A 122 17.33 17.42 -8.86
N ALA A 123 17.23 16.09 -9.00
CA ALA A 123 16.91 15.19 -7.90
C ALA A 123 17.95 15.28 -6.77
N LYS A 124 19.25 15.25 -7.11
CA LYS A 124 20.37 15.38 -6.17
C LYS A 124 20.32 16.69 -5.39
N LYS A 125 20.16 17.83 -6.07
CA LYS A 125 20.11 19.14 -5.40
C LYS A 125 18.93 19.24 -4.43
N ASN A 126 17.77 18.74 -4.83
CA ASN A 126 16.59 18.71 -3.97
C ASN A 126 16.77 17.76 -2.77
N ASN A 127 17.43 16.61 -2.97
CA ASN A 127 17.74 15.66 -1.89
C ASN A 127 18.74 16.25 -0.87
N ILE A 128 19.80 16.94 -1.31
CA ILE A 128 20.77 17.58 -0.40
C ILE A 128 20.07 18.60 0.49
N PHE A 129 19.25 19.48 -0.10
CA PHE A 129 18.49 20.48 0.66
C PHE A 129 17.50 19.84 1.65
N ARG A 130 16.78 18.79 1.21
CA ARG A 130 15.92 17.98 2.09
C ARG A 130 16.69 17.38 3.25
N SER A 131 17.83 16.74 2.98
CA SER A 131 18.65 16.08 3.99
C SER A 131 19.15 17.06 5.04
N ALA A 132 19.51 18.29 4.63
CA ALA A 132 19.84 19.37 5.56
C ALA A 132 18.63 19.78 6.43
N LEU A 133 17.44 19.96 5.85
CA LEU A 133 16.23 20.30 6.61
C LEU A 133 15.83 19.21 7.61
N VAL A 134 15.87 17.95 7.19
CA VAL A 134 15.60 16.81 8.07
C VAL A 134 16.65 16.74 9.19
N GLY A 135 17.93 16.94 8.86
CA GLY A 135 19.02 16.98 9.84
C GLY A 135 18.84 18.08 10.88
N ILE A 136 18.53 19.31 10.46
CA ILE A 136 18.26 20.44 11.37
C ILE A 136 17.11 20.11 12.31
N GLY A 137 16.00 19.58 11.79
CA GLY A 137 14.86 19.30 12.63
C GLY A 137 15.08 18.11 13.57
N PHE A 138 15.89 17.10 13.20
CA PHE A 138 16.34 16.07 14.13
C PHE A 138 17.22 16.68 15.24
N GLY A 139 18.12 17.60 14.88
CA GLY A 139 18.92 18.35 15.85
C GLY A 139 18.06 19.16 16.83
N LEU A 140 17.03 19.85 16.32
CA LEU A 140 16.08 20.60 17.14
C LEU A 140 15.29 19.67 18.08
N LEU A 141 14.87 18.50 17.60
CA LEU A 141 14.18 17.50 18.41
C LEU A 141 15.06 17.03 19.57
N TRP A 142 16.32 16.67 19.32
CA TRP A 142 17.27 16.27 20.36
C TRP A 142 17.58 17.42 21.34
N PHE A 143 17.70 18.65 20.84
CA PHE A 143 17.87 19.83 21.68
C PHE A 143 16.71 20.01 22.67
N VAL A 144 15.46 19.89 22.20
CA VAL A 144 14.27 19.98 23.06
C VAL A 144 14.23 18.87 24.11
N ILE A 145 14.63 17.64 23.74
CA ILE A 145 14.74 16.53 24.70
C ILE A 145 15.71 16.86 25.83
N TYR A 146 16.93 17.28 25.50
CA TYR A 146 17.92 17.62 26.53
C TYR A 146 17.53 18.84 27.36
N LEU A 147 16.86 19.82 26.75
CA LEU A 147 16.33 20.98 27.48
C LEU A 147 15.25 20.55 28.49
N SER A 148 14.37 19.62 28.13
CA SER A 148 13.39 19.07 29.08
C SER A 148 14.06 18.34 30.23
N TYR A 149 15.17 17.62 29.97
CA TYR A 149 15.90 16.89 30.99
C TYR A 149 16.53 17.88 31.97
N ALA A 150 17.18 18.93 31.45
CA ALA A 150 17.73 19.99 32.28
C ALA A 150 16.66 20.64 33.17
N LEU A 151 15.47 20.94 32.62
CA LEU A 151 14.32 21.47 33.38
C LEU A 151 13.83 20.50 34.46
N ALA A 152 13.66 19.22 34.11
CA ALA A 152 13.23 18.18 35.05
C ALA A 152 14.23 17.98 36.18
N PHE A 153 15.54 18.00 35.88
CA PHE A 153 16.58 17.90 36.89
C PHE A 153 16.64 19.15 37.78
N TRP A 154 16.56 20.34 37.20
CA TRP A 154 16.58 21.59 37.95
C TRP A 154 15.39 21.68 38.94
N TYR A 155 14.18 21.42 38.46
CA TYR A 155 12.98 21.45 39.29
C TYR A 155 12.95 20.29 40.30
N GLY A 156 13.34 19.08 39.88
CA GLY A 156 13.38 17.91 40.75
C GLY A 156 14.39 18.04 41.90
N VAL A 157 15.56 18.65 41.65
CA VAL A 157 16.52 18.95 42.73
C VAL A 157 15.96 20.02 43.68
N GLY A 158 15.26 21.03 43.16
CA GLY A 158 14.54 22.02 43.98
C GLY A 158 13.58 21.37 44.97
N LEU A 159 12.71 20.48 44.49
CA LEU A 159 11.76 19.72 45.32
C LEU A 159 12.44 18.89 46.42
N ILE A 160 13.59 18.27 46.13
CA ILE A 160 14.35 17.49 47.11
C ILE A 160 14.93 18.39 48.22
N ILE A 161 15.38 19.59 47.86
CA ILE A 161 15.92 20.55 48.83
C ILE A 161 14.79 21.11 49.70
N ASP A 162 13.64 21.42 49.11
CA ASP A 162 12.48 21.97 49.82
C ASP A 162 11.84 20.96 50.78
N GLU A 163 11.80 19.67 50.44
CA GLU A 163 11.30 18.60 51.32
C GLU A 163 12.36 18.00 52.25
N LYS A 164 13.59 18.54 52.28
CA LYS A 164 14.71 17.96 53.02
C LYS A 164 14.45 17.82 54.52
N ASP A 165 13.71 18.77 55.11
CA ASP A 165 13.39 18.81 56.54
C ASP A 165 12.02 18.20 56.87
N SER A 166 11.30 17.66 55.87
CA SER A 166 9.98 17.04 56.07
C SER A 166 10.10 15.64 56.68
N PRO A 167 9.21 15.25 57.62
CA PRO A 167 9.28 13.96 58.31
C PRO A 167 9.02 12.75 57.41
N ASN A 168 8.38 12.93 56.26
CA ASN A 168 8.18 11.91 55.22
C ASN A 168 8.43 12.56 53.84
N PRO A 169 9.69 12.64 53.37
CA PRO A 169 9.98 13.23 52.07
C PRO A 169 9.41 12.36 50.95
N THR A 170 8.54 12.95 50.14
CA THR A 170 7.96 12.32 48.95
C THR A 170 9.03 12.20 47.87
N TYR A 171 9.86 13.23 47.73
CA TYR A 171 10.93 13.33 46.76
C TYR A 171 12.28 12.96 47.37
N SER A 172 12.73 11.73 47.10
CA SER A 172 14.11 11.29 47.31
C SER A 172 14.84 11.23 45.97
N ALA A 173 16.18 11.29 45.98
CA ALA A 173 17.00 11.10 44.78
C ALA A 173 16.63 9.81 44.01
N GLY A 174 16.29 8.73 44.73
CA GLY A 174 15.82 7.48 44.12
C GLY A 174 14.45 7.59 43.44
N ASN A 175 13.49 8.30 44.07
CA ASN A 175 12.17 8.53 43.48
C ASN A 175 12.26 9.45 42.26
N MET A 176 13.12 10.47 42.30
CA MET A 176 13.37 11.37 41.16
C MET A 176 13.92 10.60 39.95
N ILE A 177 14.95 9.77 40.15
CA ILE A 177 15.51 8.93 39.08
C ILE A 177 14.44 7.96 38.55
N THR A 178 13.64 7.37 39.43
CA THR A 178 12.55 6.47 39.06
C THR A 178 11.50 7.17 38.20
N ILE A 179 11.05 8.37 38.59
CA ILE A 179 10.08 9.18 37.83
C ILE A 179 10.67 9.54 36.46
N PHE A 180 11.93 10.00 36.43
CA PHE A 180 12.62 10.38 35.19
C PHE A 180 12.68 9.22 34.19
N PHE A 181 13.21 8.06 34.59
CA PHE A 181 13.29 6.90 33.71
C PHE A 181 11.92 6.34 33.31
N SER A 182 10.92 6.46 34.18
CA SER A 182 9.55 6.05 33.87
C SER A 182 8.93 6.95 32.80
N VAL A 183 9.01 8.27 32.95
CA VAL A 183 8.47 9.20 31.94
C VAL A 183 9.25 9.11 30.61
N MET A 184 10.56 8.89 30.66
CA MET A 184 11.38 8.64 29.47
C MET A 184 10.96 7.34 28.77
N GLY A 185 10.78 6.26 29.53
CA GLY A 185 10.32 4.96 29.01
C GLY A 185 8.92 5.05 28.40
N ALA A 186 8.01 5.81 29.02
CA ALA A 186 6.70 6.12 28.46
C ALA A 186 6.84 6.86 27.12
N SER A 187 7.60 7.95 27.08
CA SER A 187 7.80 8.75 25.86
C SER A 187 8.39 7.92 24.70
N MET A 188 9.35 7.04 25.00
CA MET A 188 9.96 6.13 24.03
C MET A 188 8.96 5.09 23.52
N SER A 189 8.19 4.47 24.42
CA SER A 189 7.15 3.49 24.05
C SER A 189 6.09 4.12 23.15
N PHE A 190 5.66 5.35 23.45
CA PHE A 190 4.72 6.11 22.63
C PHE A 190 5.32 6.46 21.25
N GLY A 191 6.57 6.92 21.21
CA GLY A 191 7.28 7.24 19.98
C GLY A 191 7.46 6.03 19.05
N PHE A 192 7.80 4.86 19.58
CA PHE A 192 7.87 3.64 18.76
C PHE A 192 6.50 3.14 18.34
N ALA A 193 5.48 3.29 19.20
CA ALA A 193 4.12 2.90 18.87
C ALA A 193 3.59 3.59 17.60
N SER A 194 4.02 4.82 17.30
CA SER A 194 3.60 5.55 16.11
C SER A 194 4.04 4.89 14.80
N THR A 195 5.15 4.14 14.80
CA THR A 195 5.66 3.45 13.60
C THR A 195 4.74 2.30 13.17
N PHE A 196 4.07 1.64 14.12
CA PHE A 196 3.12 0.57 13.84
C PHE A 196 1.83 1.08 13.20
N ILE A 197 1.43 2.33 13.46
CA ILE A 197 0.25 2.95 12.84
C ILE A 197 0.37 2.94 11.31
N GLU A 198 1.56 3.24 10.79
CA GLU A 198 1.81 3.20 9.34
C GLU A 198 1.68 1.77 8.78
N VAL A 199 2.22 0.78 9.49
CA VAL A 199 2.14 -0.64 9.10
C VAL A 199 0.69 -1.11 9.06
N PHE A 200 -0.10 -0.79 10.09
CA PHE A 200 -1.53 -1.15 10.12
C PHE A 200 -2.32 -0.45 9.02
N SER A 201 -2.00 0.81 8.69
CA SER A 201 -2.62 1.53 7.59
C SER A 201 -2.34 0.85 6.24
N LYS A 202 -1.08 0.46 5.99
CA LYS A 202 -0.68 -0.30 4.79
C LYS A 202 -1.35 -1.66 4.72
N ALA A 203 -1.37 -2.40 5.82
CA ALA A 203 -2.00 -3.71 5.90
C ALA A 203 -3.52 -3.62 5.63
N LYS A 204 -4.20 -2.63 6.19
CA LYS A 204 -5.63 -2.37 5.93
C LYS A 204 -5.88 -2.07 4.45
N ALA A 205 -5.05 -1.25 3.81
CA ALA A 205 -5.19 -0.92 2.40
C ALA A 205 -4.97 -2.14 1.48
N SER A 206 -3.94 -2.95 1.74
CA SER A 206 -3.68 -4.20 1.00
C SER A 206 -4.76 -5.24 1.26
N GLY A 207 -5.23 -5.37 2.52
CA GLY A 207 -6.35 -6.23 2.89
C GLY A 207 -7.63 -5.88 2.13
N GLY A 208 -7.97 -4.59 2.03
CA GLY A 208 -9.14 -4.15 1.27
C GLY A 208 -9.12 -4.61 -0.20
N LYS A 209 -7.97 -4.57 -0.86
CA LYS A 209 -7.80 -5.10 -2.23
C LYS A 209 -7.99 -6.62 -2.28
N ILE A 210 -7.36 -7.35 -1.36
CA ILE A 210 -7.46 -8.81 -1.27
C ILE A 210 -8.92 -9.23 -1.09
N PHE A 211 -9.61 -8.67 -0.08
CA PHE A 211 -11.01 -8.99 0.18
C PHE A 211 -11.93 -8.58 -0.97
N SER A 212 -11.67 -7.46 -1.65
CA SER A 212 -12.46 -7.08 -2.84
C SER A 212 -12.40 -8.12 -3.97
N VAL A 213 -11.31 -8.90 -4.08
CA VAL A 213 -11.16 -9.96 -5.08
C VAL A 213 -11.79 -11.26 -4.59
N ILE A 214 -11.62 -11.58 -3.31
CA ILE A 214 -12.18 -12.80 -2.69
C ILE A 214 -13.72 -12.74 -2.68
N ASP A 215 -14.27 -11.60 -2.29
CA ASP A 215 -15.71 -11.39 -2.16
C ASP A 215 -16.39 -11.05 -3.49
N ALA A 216 -15.61 -10.80 -4.55
CA ALA A 216 -16.15 -10.53 -5.87
C ALA A 216 -16.94 -11.73 -6.40
N THR A 217 -18.22 -11.50 -6.72
CA THR A 217 -19.05 -12.49 -7.41
C THR A 217 -18.89 -12.36 -8.93
N PRO A 218 -18.26 -13.31 -9.63
CA PRO A 218 -18.12 -13.23 -11.08
C PRO A 218 -19.47 -13.50 -11.76
N ILE A 219 -19.75 -12.75 -12.84
CA ILE A 219 -20.94 -12.92 -13.70
C ILE A 219 -20.93 -14.34 -14.30
N ILE A 220 -19.80 -14.72 -14.90
CA ILE A 220 -19.56 -16.07 -15.42
C ILE A 220 -18.78 -16.85 -14.37
N ASN A 221 -19.44 -17.79 -13.69
CA ASN A 221 -18.83 -18.56 -12.59
C ASN A 221 -18.58 -20.01 -12.98
N ALA A 222 -17.37 -20.32 -13.46
CA ALA A 222 -16.96 -21.67 -13.81
C ALA A 222 -16.86 -22.64 -12.61
N SER A 223 -16.79 -22.13 -11.37
CA SER A 223 -16.71 -22.97 -10.16
C SER A 223 -18.07 -23.38 -9.63
N LYS A 224 -19.14 -22.64 -9.96
CA LYS A 224 -20.50 -23.04 -9.59
C LYS A 224 -20.92 -24.17 -10.51
N ASN A 225 -21.30 -25.30 -9.92
CA ASN A 225 -21.76 -26.46 -10.66
C ASN A 225 -23.24 -26.31 -11.10
N LYS A 226 -23.56 -25.15 -11.68
CA LYS A 226 -24.89 -24.78 -12.15
C LYS A 226 -24.88 -24.73 -13.68
N GLY A 227 -25.85 -25.37 -14.29
CA GLY A 227 -25.96 -25.49 -15.74
C GLY A 227 -26.34 -26.91 -16.15
N THR A 228 -26.93 -27.05 -17.32
CA THR A 228 -27.28 -28.35 -17.90
C THR A 228 -26.02 -29.10 -18.33
N ARG A 229 -25.89 -30.36 -17.92
CA ARG A 229 -24.84 -31.27 -18.39
C ARG A 229 -25.46 -32.29 -19.34
N PRO A 230 -25.54 -32.00 -20.64
CA PRO A 230 -26.17 -32.91 -21.59
C PRO A 230 -25.38 -34.22 -21.67
N SER A 231 -26.07 -35.37 -21.65
CA SER A 231 -25.47 -36.70 -21.78
C SER A 231 -24.84 -36.93 -23.17
N ALA A 232 -25.33 -36.23 -24.19
CA ALA A 232 -24.79 -36.24 -25.54
C ALA A 232 -24.93 -34.86 -26.21
N MET A 233 -23.85 -34.39 -26.85
CA MET A 233 -23.78 -33.14 -27.61
C MET A 233 -23.56 -33.47 -29.09
N LYS A 234 -24.44 -33.00 -29.98
CA LYS A 234 -24.32 -33.20 -31.43
C LYS A 234 -23.31 -32.24 -32.11
N GLY A 235 -22.89 -31.17 -31.43
CA GLY A 235 -21.90 -30.21 -31.94
C GLY A 235 -22.45 -29.18 -32.93
N HIS A 236 -23.77 -28.99 -32.98
CA HIS A 236 -24.39 -27.93 -33.78
C HIS A 236 -24.26 -26.58 -33.08
N ILE A 237 -23.67 -25.58 -33.73
CA ILE A 237 -23.35 -24.26 -33.16
C ILE A 237 -24.11 -23.18 -33.95
N GLN A 238 -24.73 -22.23 -33.24
CA GLN A 238 -25.44 -21.11 -33.85
C GLN A 238 -25.06 -19.79 -33.17
N PHE A 239 -24.90 -18.75 -33.97
CA PHE A 239 -24.81 -17.35 -33.55
C PHE A 239 -25.98 -16.61 -34.19
N LYS A 240 -26.80 -15.93 -33.37
CA LYS A 240 -28.01 -15.24 -33.80
C LYS A 240 -28.01 -13.79 -33.31
N ASN A 241 -27.95 -12.85 -34.25
CA ASN A 241 -27.93 -11.40 -34.03
C ASN A 241 -26.96 -10.98 -32.93
N VAL A 242 -25.75 -11.56 -32.91
CA VAL A 242 -24.83 -11.36 -31.79
C VAL A 242 -24.15 -10.00 -31.91
N LYS A 243 -24.30 -9.19 -30.85
CA LYS A 243 -23.62 -7.91 -30.68
C LYS A 243 -22.67 -7.98 -29.49
N PHE A 244 -21.43 -7.54 -29.68
CA PHE A 244 -20.40 -7.63 -28.65
C PHE A 244 -19.40 -6.47 -28.67
N GLN A 245 -19.03 -6.04 -27.46
CA GLN A 245 -17.97 -5.07 -27.17
C GLN A 245 -17.09 -5.64 -26.06
N TYR A 246 -15.78 -5.41 -26.12
CA TYR A 246 -14.90 -5.81 -25.02
C TYR A 246 -15.10 -4.85 -23.84
N PRO A 247 -15.14 -5.33 -22.58
CA PRO A 247 -15.30 -4.47 -21.40
C PRO A 247 -14.19 -3.43 -21.23
N THR A 248 -13.01 -3.67 -21.82
CA THR A 248 -11.88 -2.73 -21.80
C THR A 248 -12.01 -1.59 -22.82
N ARG A 249 -12.94 -1.70 -23.78
CA ARG A 249 -13.22 -0.74 -24.85
C ARG A 249 -14.72 -0.82 -25.21
N ASP A 250 -15.55 -0.34 -24.31
CA ASP A 250 -17.02 -0.33 -24.43
C ASP A 250 -17.53 0.54 -25.59
N GLU A 251 -16.77 1.54 -26.04
CA GLU A 251 -17.17 2.37 -27.19
C GLU A 251 -17.05 1.68 -28.56
N VAL A 252 -16.29 0.57 -28.65
CA VAL A 252 -16.00 -0.09 -29.94
C VAL A 252 -16.77 -1.39 -30.06
N THR A 253 -17.74 -1.41 -30.97
CA THR A 253 -18.49 -2.62 -31.32
C THR A 253 -17.65 -3.51 -32.23
N VAL A 254 -17.30 -4.71 -31.77
CA VAL A 254 -16.45 -5.67 -32.51
C VAL A 254 -17.32 -6.58 -33.38
N LEU A 255 -18.43 -7.07 -32.83
CA LEU A 255 -19.41 -7.89 -33.56
C LEU A 255 -20.72 -7.13 -33.58
N ASN A 256 -21.30 -6.96 -34.78
CA ASN A 256 -22.54 -6.24 -34.99
C ASN A 256 -23.51 -7.11 -35.78
N ASP A 257 -24.56 -7.58 -35.11
CA ASP A 257 -25.62 -8.43 -35.69
C ASP A 257 -25.10 -9.67 -36.44
N LEU A 258 -24.10 -10.35 -35.84
CA LEU A 258 -23.48 -11.53 -36.45
C LEU A 258 -24.44 -12.72 -36.44
N ASN A 259 -24.62 -13.34 -37.63
CA ASN A 259 -25.47 -14.50 -37.84
C ASN A 259 -24.73 -15.57 -38.63
N PHE A 260 -24.54 -16.76 -38.05
CA PHE A 260 -24.08 -17.95 -38.78
C PHE A 260 -24.41 -19.23 -38.01
N GLU A 261 -24.42 -20.35 -38.75
CA GLU A 261 -24.72 -21.68 -38.22
C GLU A 261 -23.67 -22.68 -38.72
N ILE A 262 -23.26 -23.57 -37.83
CA ILE A 262 -22.31 -24.66 -38.11
C ILE A 262 -23.01 -25.97 -37.78
N THR A 263 -23.21 -26.79 -38.81
CA THR A 263 -23.88 -28.08 -38.64
C THR A 263 -22.94 -29.12 -38.02
N ALA A 264 -23.53 -30.16 -37.41
CA ALA A 264 -22.77 -31.23 -36.76
C ALA A 264 -21.85 -31.95 -37.77
N GLY A 265 -20.55 -32.03 -37.47
CA GLY A 265 -19.54 -32.67 -38.33
C GLY A 265 -19.01 -31.79 -39.46
N GLN A 266 -19.47 -30.54 -39.57
CA GLN A 266 -18.97 -29.58 -40.55
C GLN A 266 -17.72 -28.86 -40.06
N THR A 267 -16.73 -28.71 -40.95
CA THR A 267 -15.58 -27.84 -40.72
C THR A 267 -15.81 -26.50 -41.40
N VAL A 268 -15.69 -25.41 -40.65
CA VAL A 268 -15.85 -24.03 -41.14
C VAL A 268 -14.58 -23.24 -40.87
N ALA A 269 -14.17 -22.42 -41.84
CA ALA A 269 -13.05 -21.50 -41.71
C ALA A 269 -13.57 -20.06 -41.59
N LEU A 270 -13.13 -19.35 -40.54
CA LEU A 270 -13.38 -17.91 -40.38
C LEU A 270 -12.26 -17.13 -41.05
N VAL A 271 -12.54 -16.50 -42.19
CA VAL A 271 -11.60 -15.67 -42.96
C VAL A 271 -12.02 -14.19 -42.91
N GLY A 272 -11.05 -13.28 -42.96
CA GLY A 272 -11.32 -11.84 -42.95
C GLY A 272 -10.10 -11.01 -42.54
N SER A 273 -10.20 -9.69 -42.70
CA SER A 273 -9.15 -8.73 -42.36
C SER A 273 -8.76 -8.75 -40.86
N SER A 274 -7.59 -8.21 -40.53
CA SER A 274 -7.19 -8.09 -39.10
C SER A 274 -8.23 -7.24 -38.34
N GLY A 275 -8.59 -7.66 -37.13
CA GLY A 275 -9.56 -6.95 -36.28
C GLY A 275 -11.04 -7.22 -36.53
N CYS A 276 -11.42 -8.03 -37.53
CA CYS A 276 -12.84 -8.30 -37.85
C CYS A 276 -13.58 -9.25 -36.86
N GLY A 277 -13.01 -9.53 -35.68
CA GLY A 277 -13.69 -10.33 -34.65
C GLY A 277 -13.56 -11.85 -34.73
N LYS A 278 -12.71 -12.42 -35.62
CA LYS A 278 -12.50 -13.88 -35.74
C LYS A 278 -12.18 -14.57 -34.42
N SER A 279 -11.15 -14.09 -33.72
CA SER A 279 -10.75 -14.63 -32.40
C SER A 279 -11.83 -14.38 -31.35
N THR A 280 -12.57 -13.28 -31.47
CA THR A 280 -13.70 -12.95 -30.58
C THR A 280 -14.82 -13.97 -30.70
N CYS A 281 -15.16 -14.44 -31.91
CA CYS A 281 -16.13 -15.52 -32.10
C CYS A 281 -15.74 -16.80 -31.35
N ILE A 282 -14.45 -17.17 -31.39
CA ILE A 282 -13.93 -18.34 -30.67
C ILE A 282 -14.02 -18.13 -29.15
N GLN A 283 -13.66 -16.95 -28.65
CA GLN A 283 -13.73 -16.61 -27.23
C GLN A 283 -15.18 -16.63 -26.69
N MET A 284 -16.14 -16.15 -27.47
CA MET A 284 -17.56 -16.24 -27.10
C MET A 284 -18.07 -17.68 -27.18
N LEU A 285 -17.67 -18.47 -28.18
CA LEU A 285 -18.04 -19.89 -28.23
C LEU A 285 -17.56 -20.66 -26.99
N GLN A 286 -16.39 -20.31 -26.45
CA GLN A 286 -15.86 -20.84 -25.18
C GLN A 286 -16.51 -20.21 -23.93
N ARG A 287 -17.43 -19.26 -24.13
CA ARG A 287 -18.14 -18.48 -23.12
C ARG A 287 -17.19 -17.75 -22.15
N PHE A 288 -16.11 -17.17 -22.67
CA PHE A 288 -15.28 -16.23 -21.89
C PHE A 288 -15.95 -14.87 -21.73
N TYR A 289 -16.85 -14.54 -22.65
CA TYR A 289 -17.67 -13.34 -22.60
C TYR A 289 -19.10 -13.70 -22.97
N ASP A 290 -20.06 -13.04 -22.32
CA ASP A 290 -21.45 -13.05 -22.75
C ASP A 290 -21.69 -11.88 -23.74
N PRO A 291 -22.57 -12.05 -24.74
CA PRO A 291 -22.90 -11.01 -25.68
C PRO A 291 -23.74 -9.91 -25.02
N ILE A 292 -23.71 -8.71 -25.60
CA ILE A 292 -24.56 -7.60 -25.16
C ILE A 292 -26.00 -7.84 -25.59
N SER A 293 -26.18 -8.34 -26.81
CA SER A 293 -27.47 -8.75 -27.35
C SER A 293 -27.30 -9.93 -28.31
N GLY A 294 -28.41 -10.65 -28.53
CA GLY A 294 -28.41 -11.87 -29.32
C GLY A 294 -28.02 -13.09 -28.51
N GLU A 295 -27.96 -14.24 -29.17
CA GLU A 295 -27.72 -15.53 -28.55
C GLU A 295 -26.66 -16.31 -29.31
N HIS A 296 -25.84 -17.06 -28.58
CA HIS A 296 -24.82 -17.92 -29.14
C HIS A 296 -24.74 -19.22 -28.33
N GLY A 297 -24.39 -20.32 -29.00
CA GLY A 297 -24.13 -21.59 -28.32
C GLY A 297 -24.52 -22.80 -29.14
N THR A 298 -24.68 -23.93 -28.45
CA THR A 298 -25.18 -25.14 -29.11
C THR A 298 -26.69 -25.20 -29.06
N ALA A 299 -27.36 -25.60 -30.15
CA ALA A 299 -28.81 -25.48 -30.31
C ALA A 299 -29.68 -26.21 -29.25
N ARG A 300 -29.12 -27.14 -28.47
CA ARG A 300 -29.82 -27.75 -27.32
C ARG A 300 -29.86 -26.87 -26.06
N THR A 301 -29.10 -25.78 -26.04
CA THR A 301 -29.00 -24.84 -24.90
C THR A 301 -29.89 -23.61 -25.08
N LEU A 302 -30.53 -23.45 -26.25
CA LEU A 302 -31.37 -22.31 -26.63
C LEU A 302 -32.88 -22.62 -26.51
N GLN A 303 -33.24 -23.69 -25.79
CA GLN A 303 -34.62 -24.05 -25.40
C GLN A 303 -34.72 -24.07 -23.89
#